data_AF-A0A4Q4CJZ8-F1
#
_entry.id   AF-A0A4Q4CJZ8-F1
#
_cell.length_a   1.000
_cell.length_b   1.000
_cell.length_c   1.000
_cell.angle_alpha   90.00
_cell.angle_beta   90.00
_cell.angle_gamma   90.00
#
_symmetry.space_group_name_H-M   'P 1'
#
loop_
_entity.id
_entity.type
_entity.pdbx_description
1 polymer ?
#
loop_
_entity_poly.entity_id
_entity_poly.type
_entity_poly.pdbx_seq_one_letter_code
_entity_poly.pdbx_strand_id
1 'polypeptide(L)'
;MAEAAVGTLARGCGALAGICARWPRVVLALALGVALLAGAVVSQRFEMNTDTDALFPADLPWRLTERRMAEAFPQREQVIAVVVDGPTGDAADRAAAGLAAALGRRSDLFRSVQRPDGLEFFRRNGLLFLDEAAVRETTERVIAAQPLLGTLAADPSLRGIATAFGLVLTGVERGDATLESIAAPLAALAGAAVLAADPAGAGDPAARAASDGGLRRGGGRCLQPAVHRLRRAVHRPRGRFRHPAPGSAPRAGCRNRPRGR
;
A
#
# COMPACT_ATOMS: atom_id res chain seq x y z
N MET A 1 -34.13 56.29 -6.06
CA MET A 1 -34.14 55.07 -5.21
C MET A 1 -32.72 54.69 -4.78
N ALA A 2 -31.74 54.58 -5.69
CA ALA A 2 -30.35 54.22 -5.36
C ALA A 2 -29.61 55.27 -4.49
N GLU A 3 -29.77 56.57 -4.75
CA GLU A 3 -29.07 57.62 -3.97
C GLU A 3 -29.54 57.72 -2.50
N ALA A 4 -30.82 57.43 -2.24
CA ALA A 4 -31.37 57.41 -0.88
C ALA A 4 -30.81 56.24 -0.05
N ALA A 5 -30.52 55.09 -0.69
CA ALA A 5 -29.90 53.93 -0.05
C ALA A 5 -28.43 54.20 0.31
N VAL A 6 -27.68 54.90 -0.55
CA VAL A 6 -26.29 55.29 -0.26
C VAL A 6 -26.20 56.29 0.89
N GLY A 7 -27.10 57.29 0.92
CA GLY A 7 -27.15 58.28 2.00
C GLY A 7 -27.55 57.69 3.36
N THR A 8 -28.40 56.66 3.39
CA THR A 8 -28.79 55.96 4.62
C THR A 8 -27.70 55.01 5.12
N LEU A 9 -27.00 54.32 4.22
CA LEU A 9 -25.79 53.53 4.56
C LEU A 9 -24.68 54.39 5.15
N ALA A 10 -24.39 55.56 4.54
CA ALA A 10 -23.35 56.47 5.03
C ALA A 10 -23.66 57.01 6.44
N ARG A 11 -24.92 57.40 6.69
CA ARG A 11 -25.37 57.81 8.04
C ARG A 11 -25.34 56.66 9.03
N GLY A 12 -25.67 55.44 8.60
CA GLY A 12 -25.58 54.22 9.41
C GLY A 12 -24.15 53.93 9.87
N CYS A 13 -23.18 53.96 8.94
CA CYS A 13 -21.76 53.79 9.26
C CYS A 13 -21.23 54.89 10.18
N GLY A 14 -21.60 56.15 9.93
CA GLY A 14 -21.21 57.29 10.77
C GLY A 14 -21.78 57.21 12.19
N ALA A 15 -23.03 56.79 12.34
CA ALA A 15 -23.66 56.56 13.65
C ALA A 15 -22.98 55.42 14.42
N LEU A 16 -22.66 54.31 13.74
CA LEU A 16 -21.91 53.18 14.32
C LEU A 16 -20.52 53.60 14.80
N ALA A 17 -19.78 54.34 13.98
CA ALA A 17 -18.47 54.88 14.35
C ALA A 17 -18.55 55.86 15.54
N GLY A 18 -19.59 56.71 15.56
CA GLY A 18 -19.84 57.63 16.66
C GLY A 18 -20.18 56.91 17.98
N ILE A 19 -20.93 55.80 17.92
CA ILE A 19 -21.23 54.96 19.09
C ILE A 19 -19.95 54.26 19.59
N CYS A 20 -19.11 53.77 18.66
CA CYS A 20 -17.83 53.15 19.00
C CYS A 20 -16.86 54.13 19.70
N ALA A 21 -16.82 55.38 19.25
CA ALA A 21 -15.95 56.41 19.82
C ALA A 21 -16.43 56.92 21.20
N ARG A 22 -17.73 56.87 21.48
CA ARG A 22 -18.30 57.33 22.76
C ARG A 22 -18.08 56.33 23.90
N TRP A 23 -17.92 55.04 23.60
CA TRP A 23 -17.81 53.97 24.61
C TRP A 23 -16.63 53.01 24.33
N PRO A 24 -15.38 53.51 24.25
CA PRO A 24 -14.24 52.72 23.79
C PRO A 24 -13.93 51.50 24.66
N ARG A 25 -14.12 51.61 25.99
CA ARG A 25 -13.88 50.50 26.93
C ARG A 25 -14.87 49.35 26.76
N VAL A 26 -16.15 49.64 26.50
CA VAL A 26 -17.18 48.62 26.30
C VAL A 26 -16.99 47.91 24.96
N VAL A 27 -16.64 48.66 23.91
CA VAL A 27 -16.31 48.08 22.60
C VAL A 27 -15.09 47.16 22.70
N LEU A 28 -14.05 47.58 23.42
CA LEU A 28 -12.85 46.77 23.63
C LEU A 28 -13.16 45.48 24.42
N ALA A 29 -13.93 45.57 25.51
CA ALA A 29 -14.33 44.40 26.29
C ALA A 29 -15.19 43.42 25.48
N LEU A 30 -16.13 43.94 24.67
CA LEU A 30 -16.96 43.13 23.78
C LEU A 30 -16.11 42.46 22.69
N ALA A 31 -15.22 43.20 22.03
CA ALA A 31 -14.33 42.67 21.01
C ALA A 31 -13.42 41.57 21.59
N LEU A 32 -12.88 41.78 22.79
CA LEU A 32 -12.08 40.77 23.49
C LEU A 32 -12.91 39.53 23.84
N GLY A 33 -14.14 39.71 24.33
CA GLY A 33 -15.05 38.61 24.62
C GLY A 33 -15.40 37.79 23.38
N VAL A 34 -15.69 38.45 22.26
CA VAL A 34 -15.94 37.78 20.96
C VAL A 34 -14.69 37.07 20.45
N ALA A 35 -13.51 37.68 20.57
CA ALA A 35 -12.25 37.05 20.16
C ALA A 35 -11.94 35.79 20.99
N LEU A 36 -12.15 35.84 22.31
CA LEU A 36 -11.98 34.69 23.19
C LEU A 36 -13.01 33.59 22.88
N LEU A 37 -14.27 33.96 22.64
CA LEU A 37 -15.30 33.00 22.26
C LEU A 37 -15.00 32.36 20.90
N ALA A 38 -14.58 33.14 19.90
CA ALA A 38 -14.18 32.64 18.59
C ALA A 38 -12.95 31.72 18.71
N GLY A 39 -11.95 32.10 19.50
CA GLY A 39 -10.79 31.25 19.81
C GLY A 39 -11.19 29.94 20.48
N ALA A 40 -12.12 29.98 21.44
CA ALA A 40 -12.65 28.79 22.10
C ALA A 40 -13.40 27.89 21.11
N VAL A 41 -14.27 28.46 20.27
CA VAL A 41 -15.01 27.72 19.24
C VAL A 41 -14.08 27.09 18.22
N VAL A 42 -13.08 27.82 17.73
CA VAL A 42 -12.06 27.27 16.82
C VAL A 42 -11.30 26.15 17.52
N SER A 43 -10.83 26.34 18.76
CA SER A 43 -10.09 25.29 19.48
C SER A 43 -10.91 24.01 19.70
N GLN A 44 -12.23 24.12 19.85
CA GLN A 44 -13.13 22.99 20.06
C GLN A 44 -13.62 22.34 18.77
N ARG A 45 -13.67 23.10 17.66
CA ARG A 45 -14.24 22.65 16.37
C ARG A 45 -13.22 22.59 15.24
N PHE A 46 -11.92 22.70 15.55
CA PHE A 46 -10.88 22.59 14.54
C PHE A 46 -10.76 21.14 14.08
N GLU A 47 -11.38 20.83 12.95
CA GLU A 47 -11.29 19.55 12.25
C GLU A 47 -10.53 19.75 10.93
N MET A 48 -9.49 18.95 10.70
CA MET A 48 -8.73 18.96 9.46
C MET A 48 -9.11 17.73 8.63
N ASN A 49 -9.79 17.95 7.50
CA ASN A 49 -10.17 16.87 6.60
C ASN A 49 -9.03 16.59 5.60
N THR A 50 -8.49 15.37 5.63
CA THR A 50 -7.47 14.88 4.68
C THR A 50 -8.07 13.93 3.63
N ASP A 51 -9.40 13.89 3.56
CA ASP A 51 -10.13 13.14 2.56
C ASP A 51 -10.15 13.89 1.23
N THR A 52 -9.49 13.31 0.22
CA THR A 52 -9.51 13.83 -1.14
C THR A 52 -10.90 13.76 -1.76
N ASP A 53 -11.75 12.86 -1.25
CA ASP A 53 -13.11 12.68 -1.76
C ASP A 53 -14.05 13.76 -1.20
N ALA A 54 -13.64 14.55 -0.21
CA ALA A 54 -14.39 15.72 0.18
C ALA A 54 -14.23 16.90 -0.81
N LEU A 55 -13.27 16.83 -1.74
CA LEU A 55 -12.94 17.93 -2.66
C LEU A 55 -13.88 18.05 -3.87
N PHE A 56 -14.67 17.02 -4.18
CA PHE A 56 -15.59 17.05 -5.33
C PHE A 56 -17.05 16.90 -4.90
N PRO A 57 -18.01 17.42 -5.69
CA PRO A 57 -19.45 17.22 -5.46
C PRO A 57 -19.83 15.74 -5.44
N ALA A 58 -20.70 15.34 -4.51
CA ALA A 58 -21.06 13.93 -4.28
C ALA A 58 -21.91 13.31 -5.42
N ASP A 59 -22.58 14.13 -6.22
CA ASP A 59 -23.56 13.79 -7.25
C ASP A 59 -22.95 13.44 -8.61
N LEU A 60 -21.62 13.47 -8.72
CA LEU A 60 -20.92 13.11 -9.95
C LEU A 60 -21.17 11.63 -10.33
N PRO A 61 -21.40 11.30 -11.61
CA PRO A 61 -21.67 9.92 -12.05
C PRO A 61 -20.61 8.90 -11.62
N TRP A 62 -19.32 9.27 -11.66
CA TRP A 62 -18.24 8.39 -11.21
C TRP A 62 -18.27 8.11 -9.70
N ARG A 63 -18.75 9.05 -8.87
CA ARG A 63 -18.90 8.85 -7.42
C ARG A 63 -20.06 7.94 -7.05
N LEU A 64 -21.15 8.01 -7.82
CA LEU A 64 -22.25 7.07 -7.65
C LEU A 64 -21.78 5.65 -7.95
N THR A 65 -20.98 5.47 -9.00
CA THR A 65 -20.38 4.17 -9.34
C THR A 65 -19.35 3.71 -8.31
N GLU A 66 -18.47 4.62 -7.83
CA GLU A 66 -17.50 4.33 -6.77
C GLU A 66 -18.19 3.87 -5.48
N ARG A 67 -19.23 4.57 -5.04
CA ARG A 67 -20.03 4.17 -3.87
C ARG A 67 -20.71 2.82 -4.05
N ARG A 68 -21.30 2.56 -5.22
CA ARG A 68 -21.86 1.23 -5.54
C ARG A 68 -20.80 0.13 -5.49
N MET A 69 -19.58 0.41 -5.94
CA MET A 69 -18.47 -0.54 -5.89
C MET A 69 -17.99 -0.78 -4.45
N ALA A 70 -17.89 0.27 -3.64
CA ALA A 70 -17.54 0.19 -2.22
C ALA A 70 -18.57 -0.61 -1.42
N GLU A 71 -19.87 -0.41 -1.69
CA GLU A 71 -20.97 -1.16 -1.07
C GLU A 71 -20.97 -2.64 -1.49
N ALA A 72 -20.67 -2.93 -2.75
CA ALA A 72 -20.62 -4.30 -3.27
C ALA A 72 -19.39 -5.09 -2.79
N PHE A 73 -18.26 -4.42 -2.54
CA PHE A 73 -16.98 -5.03 -2.16
C PHE A 73 -16.35 -4.38 -0.93
N PRO A 74 -17.00 -4.44 0.25
CA PRO A 74 -16.54 -3.74 1.46
C PRO A 74 -15.17 -4.24 1.97
N GLN A 75 -14.72 -5.42 1.53
CA GLN A 75 -13.39 -5.96 1.88
C GLN A 75 -12.25 -5.26 1.13
N ARG A 76 -12.54 -4.53 0.05
CA ARG A 76 -11.55 -3.80 -0.76
C ARG A 76 -11.33 -2.37 -0.28
N GLU A 77 -12.21 -1.90 0.59
CA GLU A 77 -12.08 -0.59 1.21
C GLU A 77 -10.97 -0.57 2.26
N GLN A 78 -10.24 0.54 2.32
CA GLN A 78 -9.21 0.80 3.34
C GLN A 78 -8.08 -0.26 3.39
N VAL A 79 -7.78 -0.89 2.25
CA VAL A 79 -6.68 -1.86 2.15
C VAL A 79 -5.34 -1.14 2.09
N ILE A 80 -4.40 -1.59 2.92
CA ILE A 80 -3.01 -1.11 2.90
C ILE A 80 -2.19 -2.10 2.08
N ALA A 81 -1.64 -1.62 0.96
CA ALA A 81 -0.70 -2.39 0.16
C ALA A 81 0.71 -2.27 0.75
N VAL A 82 1.34 -3.41 1.06
CA VAL A 82 2.73 -3.48 1.54
C VAL A 82 3.57 -4.16 0.46
N VAL A 83 4.66 -3.53 0.07
CA VAL A 83 5.60 -4.06 -0.92
C VAL A 83 6.89 -4.47 -0.19
N VAL A 84 7.27 -5.73 -0.32
CA VAL A 84 8.51 -6.27 0.23
C VAL A 84 9.51 -6.39 -0.92
N ASP A 85 10.68 -5.78 -0.74
CA ASP A 85 11.78 -5.83 -1.69
C ASP A 85 12.93 -6.65 -1.09
N GLY A 86 13.67 -7.36 -1.93
CA GLY A 86 14.73 -8.26 -1.51
C GLY A 86 15.74 -8.52 -2.62
N PRO A 87 16.97 -8.95 -2.27
CA PRO A 87 18.05 -9.16 -3.25
C PRO A 87 17.74 -10.28 -4.25
N THR A 88 16.91 -11.25 -3.86
CA THR A 88 16.40 -12.33 -4.72
C THR A 88 14.90 -12.50 -4.52
N GLY A 89 14.22 -13.05 -5.53
CA GLY A 89 12.77 -13.33 -5.46
C GLY A 89 12.41 -14.27 -4.31
N ASP A 90 13.22 -15.29 -4.05
CA ASP A 90 13.02 -16.23 -2.93
C ASP A 90 13.19 -15.54 -1.56
N ALA A 91 14.20 -14.67 -1.41
CA ALA A 91 14.39 -13.93 -0.16
C ALA A 91 13.24 -12.98 0.13
N ALA A 92 12.77 -12.25 -0.90
CA ALA A 92 11.60 -11.38 -0.80
C ALA A 92 10.34 -12.19 -0.44
N ASP A 93 10.14 -13.35 -1.07
CA ASP A 93 9.00 -14.22 -0.80
C ASP A 93 8.99 -14.74 0.64
N ARG A 94 10.13 -15.24 1.14
CA ARG A 94 10.26 -15.68 2.53
C ARG A 94 10.02 -14.56 3.53
N ALA A 95 10.55 -13.36 3.27
CA ALA A 95 10.34 -12.20 4.13
C ALA A 95 8.86 -11.77 4.16
N ALA A 96 8.20 -11.75 3.01
CA ALA A 96 6.78 -11.42 2.92
C ALA A 96 5.88 -12.48 3.57
N ALA A 97 6.22 -13.77 3.46
CA ALA A 97 5.54 -14.85 4.18
C ALA A 97 5.67 -14.68 5.71
N GLY A 98 6.89 -14.39 6.19
CA GLY A 98 7.15 -14.13 7.61
C GLY A 98 6.39 -12.91 8.14
N LEU A 99 6.36 -11.83 7.35
CA LEU A 99 5.61 -10.61 7.68
C LEU A 99 4.10 -10.88 7.72
N ALA A 100 3.55 -11.59 6.74
CA ALA A 100 2.13 -11.93 6.70
C ALA A 100 1.73 -12.79 7.92
N ALA A 101 2.56 -13.76 8.30
CA ALA A 101 2.34 -14.59 9.49
C ALA A 101 2.41 -13.75 10.78
N ALA A 102 3.36 -12.81 10.88
CA ALA A 102 3.48 -11.93 12.03
C ALA A 102 2.27 -10.98 12.18
N LEU A 103 1.80 -10.40 11.07
CA LEU A 103 0.64 -9.51 11.05
C LEU A 103 -0.68 -10.27 11.27
N GLY A 104 -0.80 -11.49 10.74
CA GLY A 104 -1.98 -12.33 10.91
C GLY A 104 -2.25 -12.72 12.37
N ARG A 105 -1.22 -12.73 13.23
CA ARG A 105 -1.37 -12.94 14.68
C ARG A 105 -1.91 -11.72 15.43
N ARG A 106 -1.91 -10.53 14.82
CA ARG A 106 -2.39 -9.26 15.41
C ARG A 106 -3.79 -8.91 14.94
N SER A 107 -4.75 -9.74 15.30
CA SER A 107 -6.18 -9.52 15.01
C SER A 107 -6.79 -8.33 15.75
N ASP A 108 -6.07 -7.79 16.75
CA ASP A 108 -6.38 -6.55 17.46
C ASP A 108 -6.18 -5.30 16.60
N LEU A 109 -5.22 -5.32 15.67
CA LEU A 109 -4.89 -4.19 14.79
C LEU A 109 -5.40 -4.37 13.36
N PHE A 110 -5.48 -5.61 12.88
CA PHE A 110 -5.81 -5.91 11.49
C PHE A 110 -6.98 -6.89 11.40
N ARG A 111 -8.01 -6.51 10.65
CA ARG A 111 -9.20 -7.37 10.44
C ARG A 111 -8.87 -8.60 9.59
N SER A 112 -8.03 -8.42 8.58
CA SER A 112 -7.58 -9.49 7.69
C SER A 112 -6.23 -9.15 7.09
N VAL A 113 -5.35 -10.14 6.98
CA VAL A 113 -4.08 -10.06 6.27
C VAL A 113 -4.13 -11.09 5.15
N GLN A 114 -3.91 -10.63 3.92
CA GLN A 114 -3.96 -11.50 2.75
C GLN A 114 -2.69 -11.32 1.93
N ARG A 115 -2.23 -12.44 1.37
CA ARG A 115 -1.08 -12.50 0.49
C ARG A 115 -1.52 -13.10 -0.85
N PRO A 116 -2.02 -12.28 -1.80
CA PRO A 116 -2.62 -12.77 -3.03
C PRO A 116 -1.62 -13.48 -3.94
N ASP A 117 -0.35 -13.09 -3.89
CA ASP A 117 0.80 -13.65 -4.60
C ASP A 117 1.21 -15.05 -4.09
N GLY A 118 1.01 -15.31 -2.79
CA GLY A 118 1.52 -16.50 -2.11
C GLY A 118 0.49 -17.61 -1.87
N LEU A 119 -0.66 -17.58 -2.55
CA LEU A 119 -1.71 -18.59 -2.32
C LEU A 119 -1.23 -19.98 -2.75
N GLU A 120 -1.55 -21.00 -1.95
CA GLU A 120 -1.19 -22.40 -2.24
C GLU A 120 -1.69 -22.87 -3.61
N PHE A 121 -2.84 -22.34 -4.04
CA PHE A 121 -3.37 -22.58 -5.38
C PHE A 121 -2.39 -22.17 -6.49
N PHE A 122 -1.79 -20.97 -6.41
CA PHE A 122 -0.82 -20.50 -7.40
C PHE A 122 0.53 -21.22 -7.26
N ARG A 123 0.92 -21.63 -6.05
CA ARG A 123 2.14 -22.43 -5.84
C ARG A 123 2.06 -23.79 -6.52
N ARG A 124 0.88 -24.43 -6.52
CA ARG A 124 0.65 -25.73 -7.17
C ARG A 124 0.37 -25.62 -8.66
N ASN A 125 -0.41 -24.62 -9.06
CA ASN A 125 -0.96 -24.51 -10.41
C ASN A 125 -0.30 -23.41 -11.25
N GLY A 126 0.81 -22.83 -10.80
CA GLY A 126 1.45 -21.68 -11.45
C GLY A 126 1.80 -21.92 -12.92
N LEU A 127 2.20 -23.15 -13.27
CA LEU A 127 2.51 -23.52 -14.66
C LEU A 127 1.27 -23.50 -15.58
N LEU A 128 0.05 -23.67 -15.04
CA LEU A 128 -1.19 -23.65 -15.82
C LEU A 128 -1.57 -22.25 -16.33
N PHE A 129 -0.88 -21.21 -15.84
CA PHE A 129 -1.06 -19.83 -16.30
C PHE A 129 -0.15 -19.46 -17.48
N LEU A 130 0.71 -20.39 -17.92
CA LEU A 130 1.54 -20.23 -19.11
C LEU A 130 0.83 -20.81 -20.34
N ASP A 131 1.21 -20.33 -21.52
CA ASP A 131 0.80 -20.93 -22.79
C ASP A 131 1.35 -22.35 -22.94
N GLU A 132 0.64 -23.22 -23.67
CA GLU A 132 1.01 -24.63 -23.85
C GLU A 132 2.45 -24.81 -24.36
N ALA A 133 2.88 -23.97 -25.31
CA ALA A 133 4.25 -24.00 -25.83
C ALA A 133 5.30 -23.70 -24.75
N ALA A 134 5.02 -22.74 -23.87
CA ALA A 134 5.93 -22.37 -22.79
C ALA A 134 5.97 -23.43 -21.67
N VAL A 135 4.83 -24.08 -21.37
CA VAL A 135 4.78 -25.21 -20.43
C VAL A 135 5.61 -26.38 -20.95
N ARG A 136 5.45 -26.72 -22.25
CA ARG A 136 6.22 -27.79 -22.89
C ARG A 136 7.73 -27.51 -22.85
N GLU A 137 8.14 -26.32 -23.27
CA GLU A 137 9.55 -25.91 -23.21
C GLU A 137 10.11 -25.94 -21.79
N THR A 138 9.36 -25.43 -20.81
CA THR A 138 9.78 -25.45 -19.39
C THR A 138 9.93 -26.88 -18.88
N THR A 139 9.00 -27.77 -19.25
CA THR A 139 9.04 -29.18 -18.85
C THR A 139 10.22 -29.90 -19.47
N GLU A 140 10.50 -29.70 -20.76
CA GLU A 140 11.67 -30.25 -21.46
C GLU A 140 12.98 -29.81 -20.80
N ARG A 141 13.10 -28.53 -20.42
CA ARG A 141 14.27 -28.02 -19.69
C ARG A 141 14.43 -28.65 -18.31
N VAL A 142 13.34 -28.85 -17.57
CA VAL A 142 13.37 -29.53 -16.26
C VAL A 142 13.80 -30.99 -16.41
N ILE A 143 13.29 -31.69 -17.43
CA ILE A 143 13.68 -33.07 -17.74
C ILE A 143 15.18 -33.15 -18.06
N ALA A 144 15.68 -32.28 -18.95
CA ALA A 144 17.10 -32.22 -19.28
C ALA A 144 17.99 -31.93 -18.06
N ALA A 145 17.50 -31.18 -17.09
CA ALA A 145 18.21 -30.84 -15.87
C ALA A 145 18.10 -31.90 -14.74
N GLN A 146 17.30 -32.97 -14.90
CA GLN A 146 17.08 -33.97 -13.85
C GLN A 146 18.35 -34.57 -13.22
N PRO A 147 19.41 -34.92 -13.98
CA PRO A 147 20.63 -35.46 -13.38
C PRO A 147 21.28 -34.48 -12.39
N LEU A 148 21.32 -33.20 -12.74
CA LEU A 148 21.82 -32.14 -11.87
C LEU A 148 20.89 -31.92 -10.67
N LEU A 149 19.59 -31.78 -10.92
CA LEU A 149 18.59 -31.55 -9.87
C LEU A 149 18.52 -32.70 -8.86
N GLY A 150 18.69 -33.95 -9.30
CA GLY A 150 18.71 -35.12 -8.43
C GLY A 150 19.90 -35.11 -7.45
N THR A 151 21.09 -34.72 -7.92
CA THR A 151 22.27 -34.61 -7.05
C THR A 151 22.15 -33.47 -6.04
N LEU A 152 21.62 -32.31 -6.47
CA LEU A 152 21.38 -31.15 -5.61
C LEU A 152 20.28 -31.40 -4.58
N ALA A 153 19.24 -32.15 -4.94
CA ALA A 153 18.18 -32.55 -4.01
C ALA A 153 18.70 -33.49 -2.92
N ALA A 154 19.67 -34.35 -3.24
CA ALA A 154 20.30 -35.26 -2.29
C ALA A 154 21.27 -34.55 -1.33
N ASP A 155 22.04 -33.58 -1.83
CA ASP A 155 22.98 -32.78 -1.02
C ASP A 155 22.89 -31.28 -1.36
N PRO A 156 22.01 -30.52 -0.68
CA PRO A 156 21.85 -29.08 -0.88
C PRO A 156 22.93 -28.25 -0.14
N SER A 157 24.17 -28.75 -0.08
CA SER A 157 25.31 -28.05 0.51
C SER A 157 26.26 -27.48 -0.54
N LEU A 158 27.17 -26.58 -0.14
CA LEU A 158 28.24 -26.11 -1.03
C LEU A 158 29.10 -27.25 -1.56
N ARG A 159 29.26 -28.33 -0.78
CA ARG A 159 29.96 -29.55 -1.21
C ARG A 159 29.18 -30.30 -2.28
N GLY A 160 27.88 -30.50 -2.09
CA GLY A 160 27.01 -31.13 -3.07
C GLY A 160 26.98 -30.35 -4.38
N ILE A 161 26.89 -29.02 -4.31
CA ILE A 161 26.97 -28.13 -5.48
C ILE A 161 28.31 -28.30 -6.21
N ALA A 162 29.44 -28.30 -5.50
CA ALA A 162 30.76 -28.51 -6.12
C ALA A 162 30.88 -29.90 -6.78
N THR A 163 30.27 -30.92 -6.17
CA THR A 163 30.25 -32.29 -6.71
C THR A 163 29.38 -32.38 -7.97
N ALA A 164 28.22 -31.71 -7.98
CA ALA A 164 27.35 -31.63 -9.15
C ALA A 164 28.04 -30.94 -10.33
N PHE A 165 28.80 -29.85 -10.09
CA PHE A 165 29.59 -29.21 -11.13
C PHE A 165 30.68 -30.13 -11.69
N GLY A 166 31.34 -30.92 -10.85
CA GLY A 166 32.30 -31.93 -11.30
C GLY A 166 31.66 -32.94 -12.26
N LEU A 167 30.47 -33.45 -11.91
CA LEU A 167 29.72 -34.38 -12.77
C LEU A 167 29.35 -33.79 -14.13
N VAL A 168 28.91 -32.54 -14.15
CA VAL A 168 28.58 -31.82 -15.40
C VAL A 168 29.81 -31.67 -16.29
N LEU A 169 30.95 -31.29 -15.71
CA LEU A 169 32.22 -31.16 -16.45
C LEU A 169 32.69 -32.50 -17.01
N THR A 170 32.59 -33.59 -16.24
CA THR A 170 32.90 -34.95 -16.73
C THR A 170 31.97 -35.38 -17.88
N GLY A 171 30.70 -34.95 -17.86
CA GLY A 171 29.77 -35.18 -18.98
C GLY A 171 30.17 -34.43 -20.25
N VAL A 172 30.69 -33.21 -20.12
CA VAL A 172 31.25 -32.45 -21.25
C VAL A 172 32.51 -33.14 -21.81
N GLU A 173 33.39 -33.63 -20.94
CA GLU A 173 34.59 -34.39 -21.35
C GLU A 173 34.24 -35.69 -22.10
N ARG A 174 33.13 -36.34 -21.75
CA ARG A 174 32.63 -37.53 -22.44
C ARG A 174 31.87 -37.24 -23.74
N GLY A 175 31.61 -35.97 -24.05
CA GLY A 175 30.84 -35.56 -25.23
C GLY A 175 29.32 -35.68 -25.07
N ASP A 176 28.82 -35.90 -23.86
CA ASP A 176 27.39 -36.03 -23.55
C ASP A 176 26.66 -34.66 -23.55
N ALA A 177 27.41 -33.56 -23.43
CA ALA A 177 26.89 -32.19 -23.49
C ALA A 177 27.95 -31.19 -24.00
N THR A 178 27.51 -30.08 -24.62
CA THR A 178 28.43 -29.02 -25.08
C THR A 178 28.59 -27.93 -24.02
N LEU A 179 29.78 -27.32 -23.94
CA LEU A 179 30.08 -26.27 -22.98
C LEU A 179 29.16 -25.03 -23.15
N GLU A 180 28.79 -24.71 -24.39
CA GLU A 180 27.86 -23.61 -24.71
C GLU A 180 26.46 -23.84 -24.14
N SER A 181 25.97 -25.08 -24.11
CA SER A 181 24.65 -25.41 -23.57
C SER A 181 24.55 -25.23 -22.05
N ILE A 182 25.68 -25.25 -21.35
CA ILE A 182 25.76 -25.22 -19.88
C ILE A 182 26.16 -23.83 -19.37
N ALA A 183 26.83 -23.03 -20.19
CA ALA A 183 27.35 -21.71 -19.81
C ALA A 183 26.25 -20.75 -19.30
N ALA A 184 25.11 -20.68 -19.98
CA ALA A 184 24.02 -19.76 -19.61
C ALA A 184 23.35 -20.14 -18.26
N PRO A 185 22.95 -21.40 -18.02
CA PRO A 185 22.48 -21.84 -16.70
C PRO A 185 23.49 -21.58 -15.57
N LEU A 186 24.78 -21.80 -15.84
CA LEU A 186 25.85 -21.67 -14.85
C LEU A 186 26.12 -20.20 -14.49
N ALA A 187 26.06 -19.30 -15.48
CA ALA A 187 26.12 -17.85 -15.26
C ALA A 187 24.94 -17.34 -14.41
N ALA A 188 23.72 -17.86 -14.65
CA ALA A 188 22.54 -17.50 -13.85
C ALA A 188 22.68 -17.95 -12.38
N LEU A 189 23.19 -19.16 -12.15
CA LEU A 189 23.47 -19.68 -10.81
C LEU A 189 24.55 -18.86 -10.09
N ALA A 190 25.64 -18.50 -10.79
CA ALA A 190 26.70 -17.68 -10.23
C ALA A 190 26.18 -16.30 -9.80
N GLY A 191 25.33 -15.65 -10.62
CA GLY A 191 24.69 -14.39 -10.26
C GLY A 191 23.81 -14.50 -9.02
N ALA A 192 23.00 -15.56 -8.92
CA ALA A 192 22.17 -15.80 -7.74
C ALA A 192 23.00 -16.09 -6.46
N ALA A 193 24.10 -16.82 -6.58
CA ALA A 193 24.99 -17.13 -5.47
C ALA A 193 25.69 -15.88 -4.93
N VAL A 194 26.12 -14.95 -5.81
CA VAL A 194 26.72 -13.67 -5.39
C VAL A 194 25.69 -12.80 -4.66
N LEU A 195 24.45 -12.74 -5.15
CA LEU A 195 23.36 -12.02 -4.48
C LEU A 195 22.98 -12.63 -3.11
N ALA A 196 23.14 -13.95 -2.96
CA ALA A 196 22.89 -14.64 -1.70
C ALA A 196 24.07 -14.52 -0.70
N ALA A 197 25.30 -14.36 -1.19
CA ALA A 197 26.50 -14.20 -0.38
C ALA A 197 26.71 -12.77 0.13
N ASP A 198 25.99 -11.78 -0.40
CA ASP A 198 26.05 -10.39 0.07
C ASP A 198 25.52 -10.30 1.52
N PRO A 199 26.34 -9.85 2.50
CA PRO A 199 25.95 -9.76 3.91
C PRO A 199 24.76 -8.81 4.18
N ALA A 200 24.34 -8.01 3.19
CA ALA A 200 23.12 -7.22 3.30
C ALA A 200 21.84 -8.09 3.44
N GLY A 201 21.83 -9.30 2.88
CA GLY A 201 20.68 -10.23 2.90
C GLY A 201 20.62 -11.18 4.11
N ALA A 202 21.71 -11.32 4.88
CA ALA A 202 21.84 -12.32 5.94
C ALA A 202 21.41 -11.84 7.34
N GLY A 203 20.84 -10.64 7.46
CA GLY A 203 20.34 -10.15 8.74
C GLY A 203 18.86 -10.47 8.93
N ASP A 204 18.59 -11.19 10.01
CA ASP A 204 17.28 -11.55 10.55
C ASP A 204 16.20 -10.47 10.29
N PRO A 205 15.15 -10.74 9.50
CA PRO A 205 14.13 -9.75 9.16
C PRO A 205 13.36 -9.24 10.38
N ALA A 206 13.37 -10.00 11.48
CA ALA A 206 12.75 -9.61 12.74
C ALA A 206 13.54 -8.51 13.49
N ALA A 207 14.86 -8.42 13.31
CA ALA A 207 15.70 -7.45 14.01
C ALA A 207 15.68 -6.06 13.35
N ARG A 208 15.52 -5.97 12.03
CA ARG A 208 15.58 -4.68 11.30
C ARG A 208 14.27 -3.91 11.25
N ALA A 209 13.12 -4.56 11.41
CA ALA A 209 11.83 -3.87 11.48
C ALA A 209 11.68 -2.97 12.73
N ALA A 210 12.54 -3.15 13.74
CA ALA A 210 12.53 -2.37 14.97
C ALA A 210 13.52 -1.18 14.98
N SER A 211 14.52 -1.13 14.10
CA SER A 211 15.63 -0.18 14.23
C SER A 211 15.76 0.89 13.14
N ASP A 212 15.06 0.78 12.00
CA ASP A 212 15.27 1.71 10.88
C ASP A 212 14.08 2.67 10.65
N GLY A 213 13.91 3.60 11.59
CA GLY A 213 13.12 4.82 11.44
C GLY A 213 13.86 5.95 10.71
N GLY A 214 14.94 5.66 10.00
CA GLY A 214 15.80 6.65 9.35
C GLY A 214 15.46 6.85 7.88
N LEU A 215 14.86 8.00 7.54
CA LEU A 215 14.77 8.52 6.17
C LEU A 215 16.16 8.51 5.50
N ARG A 216 16.41 7.57 4.59
CA ARG A 216 17.50 7.70 3.61
C ARG A 216 16.94 7.86 2.20
N ARG A 217 17.18 9.05 1.67
CA ARG A 217 16.87 9.53 0.31
C ARG A 217 17.80 8.79 -0.66
N GLY A 218 17.29 7.76 -1.34
CA GLY A 218 18.02 6.98 -2.33
C GLY A 218 17.87 7.54 -3.74
N GLY A 219 18.97 8.00 -4.34
CA GLY A 219 19.09 8.24 -5.77
C GLY A 219 19.19 6.90 -6.50
N GLY A 220 18.23 6.64 -7.40
CA GLY A 220 18.15 5.41 -8.17
C GLY A 220 18.98 5.46 -9.45
N ARG A 221 19.74 4.40 -9.72
CA ARG A 221 20.01 3.93 -11.09
C ARG A 221 19.03 2.79 -11.35
N CYS A 222 18.13 3.02 -12.30
CA CYS A 222 17.16 2.05 -12.76
C CYS A 222 17.80 1.14 -13.81
N LEU A 223 17.71 -0.18 -13.63
CA LEU A 223 17.47 -1.08 -14.74
C LEU A 223 16.15 -1.79 -14.48
N GLN A 224 15.24 -1.56 -15.42
CA GLN A 224 13.91 -2.15 -15.55
C GLN A 224 13.93 -2.96 -16.85
N PRO A 225 13.05 -3.95 -17.05
CA PRO A 225 11.81 -3.59 -17.73
C PRO A 225 10.51 -4.21 -17.17
N ALA A 226 9.44 -3.47 -17.44
CA ALA A 226 8.08 -3.88 -17.75
C ALA A 226 7.34 -4.88 -16.82
N VAL A 227 6.63 -4.33 -15.84
CA VAL A 227 5.24 -4.71 -15.55
C VAL A 227 4.46 -3.44 -15.22
N HIS A 228 3.30 -3.28 -15.84
CA HIS A 228 2.43 -2.10 -15.79
C HIS A 228 2.23 -1.60 -14.35
N ARG A 229 2.90 -0.48 -14.02
CA ARG A 229 2.79 0.19 -12.73
C ARG A 229 1.61 1.17 -12.75
N LEU A 230 0.46 0.76 -12.23
CA LEU A 230 -0.45 1.70 -11.57
C LEU A 230 0.14 2.00 -10.18
N ARG A 231 1.09 2.94 -10.12
CA ARG A 231 1.61 3.48 -8.85
C ARG A 231 0.60 4.48 -8.29
N ARG A 232 -0.29 4.03 -7.41
CA ARG A 232 -0.95 4.90 -6.43
C ARG A 232 -0.37 4.59 -5.05
N ALA A 233 0.76 5.21 -4.75
CA ALA A 233 1.31 5.21 -3.41
C ALA A 233 0.63 6.35 -2.62
N VAL A 234 -0.46 6.03 -1.92
CA VAL A 234 -1.04 6.96 -0.93
C VAL A 234 -0.43 6.60 0.41
N HIS A 235 0.61 7.33 0.79
CA HIS A 235 1.16 7.29 2.13
C HIS A 235 0.27 8.18 3.02
N ARG A 236 -0.51 7.60 3.94
CA ARG A 236 -1.14 8.34 5.03
C ARG A 236 -0.31 8.15 6.31
N PRO A 237 0.36 9.20 6.83
CA PRO A 237 0.96 9.13 8.15
C PRO A 237 -0.12 9.11 9.24
N ARG A 238 0.07 8.25 10.24
CA ARG A 238 -0.82 8.09 11.39
C ARG A 238 -0.69 9.31 12.33
N GLY A 239 -1.70 10.17 12.32
CA GLY A 239 -2.00 11.09 13.42
C GLY A 239 -3.06 10.48 14.32
N ARG A 240 -2.81 10.44 15.62
CA ARG A 240 -3.70 9.88 16.65
C ARG A 240 -4.90 10.83 16.82
N PHE A 241 -6.04 10.52 16.19
CA PHE A 241 -7.29 11.25 16.39
C PHE A 241 -8.27 10.46 17.24
N ARG A 242 -8.84 11.16 18.23
CA ARG A 242 -9.83 10.67 19.18
C ARG A 242 -11.16 10.52 18.43
N HIS A 243 -11.75 9.32 18.44
CA HIS A 243 -13.06 9.06 17.84
C HIS A 243 -14.15 9.92 18.49
N PRO A 244 -15.02 10.60 17.71
CA PRO A 244 -16.34 10.94 18.20
C PRO A 244 -17.24 9.70 18.17
N ALA A 245 -18.04 9.53 19.23
CA ALA A 245 -19.07 8.51 19.35
C ALA A 245 -20.13 8.64 18.23
N PRO A 246 -20.69 7.53 17.71
CA PRO A 246 -21.75 7.62 16.71
C PRO A 246 -23.03 8.19 17.33
N GLY A 247 -23.30 9.46 17.02
CA GLY A 247 -24.56 10.12 17.31
C GLY A 247 -25.65 9.70 16.32
N SER A 248 -26.73 9.16 16.86
CA SER A 248 -28.09 9.07 16.31
C SER A 248 -28.29 8.45 14.91
N ALA A 249 -28.85 7.23 14.93
CA ALA A 249 -29.57 6.60 13.82
C ALA A 249 -30.69 7.52 13.28
N PRO A 250 -30.85 7.66 11.95
CA PRO A 250 -32.08 8.18 11.39
C PRO A 250 -33.20 7.14 11.57
N ARG A 251 -34.24 7.53 12.32
CA ARG A 251 -35.47 6.77 12.51
C ARG A 251 -36.07 6.35 11.16
N ALA A 252 -36.27 5.06 10.98
CA ALA A 252 -37.14 4.51 9.96
C ALA A 252 -38.57 5.03 10.15
N GLY A 253 -38.98 5.94 9.27
CA GLY A 253 -40.37 6.35 9.14
C GLY A 253 -41.14 5.36 8.26
N CYS A 254 -41.53 4.21 8.83
CA CYS A 254 -42.58 3.40 8.24
C CYS A 254 -43.90 4.16 8.32
N ARG A 255 -44.42 4.64 7.18
CA ARG A 255 -45.85 4.96 7.04
C ARG A 255 -46.41 4.25 5.82
N ASN A 256 -46.76 3.00 6.04
CA ASN A 256 -47.64 2.22 5.18
C ASN A 256 -49.03 2.88 5.21
N ARG A 257 -49.58 3.23 4.03
CA ARG A 257 -50.97 3.66 3.87
C ARG A 257 -51.62 2.72 2.84
N PRO A 258 -52.57 1.86 3.23
CA PRO A 258 -53.31 1.04 2.28
C PRO A 258 -54.58 1.75 1.79
N ARG A 259 -55.16 1.19 0.72
CA ARG A 259 -56.44 1.47 0.01
C ARG A 259 -56.29 2.51 -1.12
N GLY A 260 -56.69 2.26 -2.37
CA GLY A 260 -57.49 1.19 -2.96
C GLY A 260 -58.54 1.80 -3.89
N ARG A 261 -58.42 1.57 -5.20
CA ARG A 261 -59.44 1.27 -6.22
C ARG A 261 -58.81 1.32 -7.60
#